data_AF-A0A2D5VQR2-F1
#
_entry.id   AF-A0A2D5VQR2-F1
#
_cell.length_a   1.000
_cell.length_b   1.000
_cell.length_c   1.000
_cell.angle_alpha   90.00
_cell.angle_beta   90.00
_cell.angle_gamma   90.00
#
_symmetry.space_group_name_H-M   'P 1'
#
loop_
_entity.id
_entity.type
_entity.pdbx_description
1 polymer ?
#
loop_
_entity_poly.entity_id
_entity_poly.type
_entity_poly.pdbx_seq_one_letter_code
_entity_poly.pdbx_strand_id
1 'polypeptide(L)'
;MPLDIHQLRQEDWRSEFGAGDLRRGIAYAEEKRSKLLNLKDHSLLANCRGSGGQTYQQRITLHPYGRKWSVTGHCNCPVGLNCKHVVAALLTLEAQQRAGSDLSDIIVVNKELAETRLEGIAPSAILSLGSQVRVHFDARKGRMQEQTQHRAALAFDYAGHKVFGKPAKDLVKRLDEQT
;
A
#
# COMPACT_ATOMS: atom_id res chain seq x y z
N MET A 1 -15.22 24.95 16.34
CA MET A 1 -13.79 24.72 16.13
C MET A 1 -13.65 23.84 14.89
N PRO A 2 -12.66 24.08 14.01
CA PRO A 2 -12.39 23.17 12.91
C PRO A 2 -12.05 21.78 13.45
N LEU A 3 -12.43 20.75 12.72
CA LEU A 3 -12.06 19.38 13.07
C LEU A 3 -10.56 19.22 12.90
N ASP A 4 -9.90 18.70 13.94
CA ASP A 4 -8.47 18.46 13.96
C ASP A 4 -8.22 16.97 14.24
N ILE A 5 -7.51 16.30 13.32
CA ILE A 5 -7.17 14.88 13.46
C ILE A 5 -6.25 14.64 14.65
N HIS A 6 -5.49 15.66 15.09
CA HIS A 6 -4.64 15.61 16.28
C HIS A 6 -5.44 15.66 17.59
N GLN A 7 -6.74 15.93 17.52
CA GLN A 7 -7.67 15.93 18.63
C GLN A 7 -8.92 15.11 18.28
N LEU A 8 -8.72 13.86 17.86
CA LEU A 8 -9.81 13.00 17.44
C LEU A 8 -10.70 12.62 18.63
N ARG A 9 -12.02 12.67 18.44
CA ARG A 9 -12.99 12.19 19.43
C ARG A 9 -13.95 11.21 18.82
N GLN A 10 -14.24 10.14 19.55
CA GLN A 10 -15.18 9.10 19.12
C GLN A 10 -16.55 9.66 18.70
N GLU A 11 -17.04 10.70 19.38
CA GLU A 11 -18.32 11.35 19.11
C GLU A 11 -18.45 11.92 17.69
N ASP A 12 -17.32 12.30 17.08
CA ASP A 12 -17.27 12.97 15.79
C ASP A 12 -17.36 12.01 14.60
N TRP A 13 -17.06 10.72 14.80
CA TRP A 13 -16.95 9.74 13.70
C TRP A 13 -17.71 8.43 13.93
N ARG A 14 -18.14 8.12 15.15
CA ARG A 14 -18.77 6.82 15.47
C ARG A 14 -20.04 6.50 14.66
N SER A 15 -20.72 7.51 14.12
CA SER A 15 -21.93 7.32 13.29
C SER A 15 -21.64 6.65 11.94
N GLU A 16 -20.39 6.65 11.50
CA GLU A 16 -19.97 6.03 10.22
C GLU A 16 -19.85 4.50 10.30
N PHE A 17 -20.11 3.92 11.48
CA PHE A 17 -19.94 2.50 11.76
C PHE A 17 -21.23 1.86 12.27
N GLY A 18 -21.48 0.63 11.84
CA GLY A 18 -22.54 -0.20 12.42
C GLY A 18 -22.25 -0.54 13.89
N ALA A 19 -23.29 -0.63 14.72
CA ALA A 19 -23.16 -0.89 16.16
C ALA A 19 -22.36 -2.16 16.50
N GLY A 20 -22.45 -3.19 15.66
CA GLY A 20 -21.70 -4.44 15.82
C GLY A 20 -20.19 -4.27 15.63
N ASP A 21 -19.78 -3.53 14.60
CA ASP A 21 -18.36 -3.25 14.32
C ASP A 21 -17.77 -2.28 15.34
N LEU A 22 -18.54 -1.28 15.74
CA LEU A 22 -18.14 -0.33 16.78
C LEU A 22 -17.84 -1.05 18.10
N ARG A 23 -18.77 -1.88 18.58
CA ARG A 23 -18.61 -2.64 19.84
C ARG A 23 -17.39 -3.56 19.81
N ARG A 24 -17.17 -4.31 18.72
CA ARG A 24 -16.01 -5.19 18.59
C ARG A 24 -14.71 -4.40 18.45
N GLY A 25 -14.75 -3.26 17.78
CA GLY A 25 -13.61 -2.37 17.61
C GLY A 25 -13.15 -1.76 18.94
N ILE A 26 -14.10 -1.42 19.82
CA ILE A 26 -13.82 -0.99 21.20
C ILE A 26 -13.04 -2.07 21.95
N ALA A 27 -13.55 -3.31 21.96
CA ALA A 27 -12.85 -4.43 22.61
C ALA A 27 -11.43 -4.62 22.05
N TYR A 28 -11.25 -4.52 20.73
CA TYR A 28 -9.93 -4.68 20.11
C TYR A 28 -8.95 -3.55 20.47
N ALA A 29 -9.45 -2.33 20.66
CA ALA A 29 -8.65 -1.21 21.14
C ALA A 29 -8.24 -1.40 22.61
N GLU A 30 -9.16 -1.82 23.48
CA GLU A 30 -8.90 -2.13 24.89
C GLU A 30 -7.84 -3.23 25.04
N GLU A 31 -7.91 -4.25 24.19
CA GLU A 31 -6.94 -5.34 24.12
C GLU A 31 -5.60 -4.94 23.45
N LYS A 32 -5.42 -3.66 23.09
CA LYS A 32 -4.21 -3.09 22.46
C LYS A 32 -3.78 -3.86 21.20
N ARG A 33 -4.75 -4.32 20.40
CA ARG A 33 -4.49 -5.10 19.18
C ARG A 33 -4.08 -4.26 17.98
N SER A 34 -4.21 -2.94 18.06
CA SER A 34 -3.90 -2.01 16.98
C SER A 34 -2.57 -1.28 17.22
N LYS A 35 -1.78 -1.13 16.16
CA LYS A 35 -0.53 -0.38 16.13
C LYS A 35 -0.61 0.66 15.01
N LEU A 36 -0.41 1.93 15.35
CA LEU A 36 -0.35 3.01 14.37
C LEU A 36 0.99 2.97 13.65
N LEU A 37 0.98 3.23 12.34
CA LEU A 37 2.18 3.17 11.50
C LEU A 37 2.52 4.53 10.91
N ASN A 38 1.52 5.25 10.39
CA ASN A 38 1.72 6.53 9.75
C ASN A 38 0.47 7.40 9.91
N LEU A 39 0.64 8.65 10.33
CA LEU A 39 -0.37 9.70 10.34
C LEU A 39 0.10 10.84 9.45
N LYS A 40 -0.64 11.13 8.37
CA LYS A 40 -0.34 12.23 7.45
C LYS A 40 -1.61 12.91 7.00
N ASP A 41 -1.65 14.25 7.05
CA ASP A 41 -2.84 15.04 6.74
C ASP A 41 -4.04 14.51 7.53
N HIS A 42 -5.12 14.07 6.87
CA HIS A 42 -6.24 13.38 7.51
C HIS A 42 -6.27 11.86 7.25
N SER A 43 -5.11 11.27 6.98
CA SER A 43 -4.95 9.85 6.67
C SER A 43 -4.15 9.11 7.74
N LEU A 44 -4.66 7.96 8.16
CA LEU A 44 -4.03 7.05 9.11
C LEU A 44 -3.77 5.68 8.47
N LEU A 45 -2.53 5.21 8.55
CA LEU A 45 -2.13 3.83 8.29
C LEU A 45 -1.89 3.11 9.62
N ALA A 46 -2.49 1.94 9.79
CA ALA A 46 -2.34 1.16 11.01
C ALA A 46 -2.44 -0.35 10.71
N ASN A 47 -1.91 -1.15 11.63
CA ASN A 47 -2.05 -2.60 11.66
C ASN A 47 -2.93 -3.00 12.84
N CYS A 48 -3.81 -3.98 12.66
CA CYS A 48 -4.64 -4.52 13.73
C CYS A 48 -4.67 -6.05 13.71
N ARG A 49 -4.44 -6.67 14.87
CA ARG A 49 -4.49 -8.13 15.02
C ARG A 49 -5.94 -8.62 15.10
N GLY A 50 -6.34 -9.47 14.16
CA GLY A 50 -7.64 -10.12 14.13
C GLY A 50 -7.80 -11.22 15.19
N SER A 51 -9.01 -11.77 15.32
CA SER A 51 -9.30 -12.87 16.24
C SER A 51 -8.51 -14.15 15.93
N GLY A 52 -8.24 -14.42 14.65
CA GLY A 52 -7.44 -15.58 14.21
C GLY A 52 -5.93 -15.37 14.26
N GLY A 53 -5.43 -14.35 14.98
CA GLY A 53 -4.00 -14.04 15.10
C GLY A 53 -3.38 -13.33 13.89
N GLN A 54 -4.01 -13.40 12.72
CA GLN A 54 -3.58 -12.68 11.52
C GLN A 54 -3.65 -11.16 11.74
N THR A 55 -2.63 -10.44 11.24
CA THR A 55 -2.57 -8.97 11.32
C THR A 55 -3.04 -8.38 10.01
N TYR A 56 -4.02 -7.50 10.09
CA TYR A 56 -4.59 -6.79 8.96
C TYR A 56 -4.08 -5.35 8.94
N GLN A 57 -3.81 -4.84 7.75
CA GLN A 57 -3.40 -3.45 7.53
C GLN A 57 -4.62 -2.67 7.05
N GLN A 58 -4.79 -1.45 7.59
CA GLN A 58 -5.85 -0.54 7.20
C GLN A 58 -5.31 0.84 6.85
N ARG A 59 -5.90 1.44 5.82
CA ARG A 59 -5.75 2.86 5.46
C ARG A 59 -7.08 3.55 5.70
N ILE A 60 -7.05 4.61 6.50
CA ILE A 60 -8.23 5.33 6.97
C ILE A 60 -8.08 6.78 6.57
N THR A 61 -9.08 7.33 5.88
CA THR A 61 -9.13 8.74 5.51
C THR A 61 -10.30 9.40 6.21
N LEU A 62 -10.04 10.52 6.87
CA LEU A 62 -11.04 11.33 7.56
C LEU A 62 -11.35 12.57 6.71
N HIS A 63 -12.61 12.72 6.32
CA HIS A 63 -13.08 13.87 5.55
C HIS A 63 -13.90 14.78 6.45
N PRO A 64 -13.58 16.09 6.55
CA PRO A 64 -14.37 17.00 7.35
C PRO A 64 -15.76 17.17 6.74
N TYR A 65 -16.80 16.86 7.50
CA TYR A 65 -18.21 17.01 7.12
C TYR A 65 -18.94 17.83 8.18
N GLY A 66 -18.86 19.16 8.04
CA GLY A 66 -19.39 20.11 9.02
C GLY A 66 -18.65 19.99 10.36
N ARG A 67 -19.33 19.45 11.39
CA ARG A 67 -18.77 19.21 12.73
C ARG A 67 -18.47 17.73 13.00
N LYS A 68 -18.54 16.87 11.98
CA LYS A 68 -18.26 15.44 12.08
C LYS A 68 -17.24 15.01 11.04
N TRP A 69 -16.62 13.87 11.29
CA TRP A 69 -15.77 13.22 10.30
C TRP A 69 -16.59 12.19 9.52
N SER A 70 -16.53 12.27 8.20
CA SER A 70 -16.87 11.13 7.36
C SER A 70 -15.64 10.23 7.22
N VAL A 71 -15.82 8.94 7.49
CA VAL A 71 -14.71 7.98 7.60
C VAL A 71 -14.73 7.03 6.42
N THR A 72 -13.61 6.98 5.69
CA THR A 72 -13.38 5.98 4.65
C THR A 72 -12.19 5.11 5.04
N GLY A 73 -12.47 3.94 5.61
CA GLY A 73 -11.47 2.96 6.04
C GLY A 73 -11.44 1.72 5.16
N HIS A 74 -10.32 1.48 4.47
CA HIS A 74 -10.07 0.26 3.72
C HIS A 74 -9.13 -0.64 4.51
N CYS A 75 -9.54 -1.88 4.76
CA CYS A 75 -8.79 -2.89 5.48
C CYS A 75 -8.63 -4.14 4.61
N ASN A 76 -7.47 -4.79 4.64
CA ASN A 76 -7.23 -6.05 3.90
C ASN A 76 -7.87 -7.28 4.58
N CYS A 77 -8.77 -7.09 5.54
CA CYS A 77 -9.54 -8.18 6.15
C CYS A 77 -10.73 -8.60 5.27
N PRO A 78 -11.35 -9.77 5.52
CA PRO A 78 -12.48 -10.26 4.72
C PRO A 78 -13.70 -9.32 4.66
N VAL A 79 -13.84 -8.39 5.61
CA VAL A 79 -14.92 -7.39 5.64
C VAL A 79 -14.64 -6.20 4.72
N GLY A 80 -13.36 -5.85 4.50
CA GLY A 80 -12.97 -4.76 3.61
C GLY A 80 -13.17 -3.36 4.20
N LEU A 81 -14.38 -2.82 4.09
CA LEU A 81 -14.69 -1.41 4.36
C LEU A 81 -15.21 -1.19 5.79
N ASN A 82 -14.74 -0.14 6.47
CA ASN A 82 -15.22 0.33 7.79
C ASN A 82 -15.47 -0.78 8.82
N CYS A 83 -14.58 -1.79 8.83
CA CYS A 83 -14.68 -2.91 9.75
C CYS A 83 -14.24 -2.53 11.18
N LYS A 84 -14.47 -3.43 12.14
CA LYS A 84 -13.98 -3.30 13.53
C LYS A 84 -12.50 -2.93 13.69
N HIS A 85 -11.62 -3.30 12.74
CA HIS A 85 -10.20 -2.95 12.79
C HIS A 85 -9.95 -1.45 12.56
N VAL A 86 -10.78 -0.81 11.72
CA VAL A 86 -10.75 0.64 11.49
C VAL A 86 -11.13 1.38 12.77
N VAL A 87 -12.22 0.93 13.41
CA VAL A 87 -12.65 1.45 14.72
C VAL A 87 -11.53 1.33 15.76
N ALA A 88 -10.91 0.16 15.87
CA ALA A 88 -9.84 -0.07 16.84
C ALA A 88 -8.65 0.88 16.61
N ALA A 89 -8.30 1.16 15.35
CA ALA A 89 -7.23 2.08 15.00
C ALA A 89 -7.55 3.53 15.37
N LEU A 90 -8.77 4.01 15.10
CA LEU A 90 -9.19 5.37 15.45
C LEU A 90 -9.22 5.58 16.97
N LEU A 91 -9.73 4.60 17.72
CA LEU A 91 -9.73 4.64 19.20
C LEU A 91 -8.31 4.60 19.76
N THR A 92 -7.40 3.86 19.13
CA THR A 92 -5.99 3.81 19.54
C THR A 92 -5.32 5.18 19.34
N LEU A 93 -5.62 5.87 18.23
CA LEU A 93 -5.14 7.23 17.98
C LEU A 93 -5.66 8.21 19.04
N GLU A 94 -6.97 8.21 19.30
CA GLU A 94 -7.60 9.05 20.32
C GLU A 94 -7.01 8.78 21.73
N ALA A 95 -6.77 7.52 22.08
CA ALA A 95 -6.18 7.16 23.37
C ALA A 95 -4.73 7.66 23.50
N GLN A 96 -3.91 7.52 22.45
CA GLN A 96 -2.52 8.00 22.46
C GLN A 96 -2.45 9.53 22.53
N GLN A 97 -3.34 10.23 21.84
CA GLN A 97 -3.47 11.70 21.91
C GLN A 97 -3.84 12.16 23.32
N ARG A 98 -4.83 11.51 23.95
CA ARG A 98 -5.23 11.81 25.34
C ARG A 98 -4.14 11.53 26.36
N ALA A 99 -3.34 10.49 26.12
CA ALA A 99 -2.21 10.15 26.97
C ALA A 99 -1.00 11.09 26.78
N GLY A 100 -1.05 12.02 25.81
CA GLY A 100 0.09 12.87 25.47
C GLY A 100 1.29 12.07 24.95
N SER A 101 1.04 10.91 24.34
CA SER A 101 2.11 10.09 23.74
C SER A 101 2.77 10.86 22.60
N ASP A 102 4.08 10.72 22.47
CA ASP A 102 4.80 11.29 21.34
C ASP A 102 4.40 10.55 20.05
N LEU A 103 3.66 11.24 19.19
CA LEU A 103 3.24 10.73 17.88
C LEU A 103 4.20 11.14 16.76
N SER A 104 5.30 11.83 17.07
CA SER A 104 6.26 12.30 16.07
C SER A 104 6.85 11.16 15.23
N ASP A 105 7.04 9.97 15.82
CA ASP A 105 7.54 8.76 15.14
C ASP A 105 6.61 8.26 14.02
N ILE A 106 5.30 8.48 14.17
CA ILE A 106 4.30 8.04 13.19
C ILE A 106 3.81 9.19 12.32
N ILE A 107 3.99 10.45 12.74
CA ILE A 107 3.65 11.59 11.90
C ILE A 107 4.70 11.64 10.80
N VAL A 108 4.34 11.15 9.62
CA VAL A 108 5.18 11.33 8.44
C VAL A 108 4.97 12.75 7.98
N VAL A 109 5.70 13.67 8.63
CA VAL A 109 6.12 14.92 8.01
C VAL A 109 6.64 14.52 6.65
N ASN A 110 6.16 15.17 5.57
CA ASN A 110 6.61 14.94 4.21
C ASN A 110 8.14 14.81 4.23
N LYS A 111 8.65 13.57 4.28
CA LYS A 111 10.07 13.34 4.12
C LYS A 111 10.23 13.64 2.65
N GLU A 112 10.68 14.85 2.34
CA GLU A 112 11.11 15.20 1.00
C GLU A 112 12.10 14.11 0.63
N LEU A 113 11.64 13.18 -0.21
CA LEU A 113 12.47 12.12 -0.73
C LEU A 113 13.42 12.85 -1.66
N ALA A 114 14.66 13.04 -1.22
CA ALA A 114 15.68 13.67 -2.01
C ALA A 114 15.93 12.78 -3.24
N GLU A 115 15.38 13.18 -4.38
CA GLU A 115 15.67 12.55 -5.65
C GLU A 115 17.06 12.99 -6.10
N THR A 116 17.96 12.03 -6.26
CA THR A 116 19.29 12.29 -6.80
C THR A 116 19.40 11.62 -8.16
N ARG A 117 19.72 12.40 -9.20
CA ARG A 117 20.01 11.86 -10.52
C ARG A 117 21.35 11.12 -10.49
N LEU A 118 21.30 9.82 -10.75
CA LEU A 118 22.51 9.00 -10.84
C LEU A 118 23.11 9.11 -12.25
N GLU A 119 24.24 9.80 -12.34
CA GLU A 119 25.02 9.90 -13.57
C GLU A 119 26.06 8.77 -13.67
N GLY A 120 26.50 8.46 -14.90
CA GLY A 120 27.62 7.55 -15.12
C GLY A 120 27.34 6.06 -14.91
N ILE A 121 26.07 5.65 -14.80
CA ILE A 121 25.72 4.22 -14.77
C ILE A 121 25.95 3.63 -16.16
N ALA A 122 27.02 2.85 -16.31
CA ALA A 122 27.30 2.14 -17.54
C ALA A 122 26.28 1.00 -17.75
N PRO A 123 25.67 0.88 -18.94
CA PRO A 123 24.75 -0.21 -19.22
C PRO A 123 25.50 -1.53 -19.37
N SER A 124 24.96 -2.60 -18.76
CA SER A 124 25.40 -3.96 -19.04
C SER A 124 24.46 -4.62 -20.06
N ALA A 125 24.99 -5.02 -21.20
CA ALA A 125 24.21 -5.67 -22.25
C ALA A 125 23.86 -7.11 -21.87
N ILE A 126 22.58 -7.48 -22.01
CA ILE A 126 22.06 -8.82 -21.72
C ILE A 126 21.36 -9.33 -22.97
N LEU A 127 21.91 -10.40 -23.55
CA LEU A 127 21.32 -11.10 -24.69
C LEU A 127 20.64 -12.38 -24.20
N SER A 128 19.31 -12.43 -24.32
CA SER A 128 18.51 -13.61 -24.05
C SER A 128 18.16 -14.32 -25.36
N LEU A 129 18.47 -15.61 -25.46
CA LEU A 129 18.21 -16.44 -26.63
C LEU A 129 17.17 -17.50 -26.28
N GLY A 130 16.17 -17.69 -27.15
CA GLY A 130 15.10 -18.65 -26.93
C GLY A 130 14.63 -19.30 -28.22
N SER A 131 14.27 -20.58 -28.13
CA SER A 131 13.65 -21.33 -29.22
C SER A 131 12.24 -21.71 -28.81
N GLN A 132 11.24 -21.31 -29.59
CA GLN A 132 9.84 -21.60 -29.33
C GLN A 132 9.25 -22.41 -30.48
N VAL A 133 8.74 -23.58 -30.16
CA VAL A 133 7.97 -24.39 -31.11
C VAL A 133 6.59 -23.74 -31.28
N ARG A 134 6.21 -23.45 -32.52
CA ARG A 134 4.87 -22.95 -32.87
C ARG A 134 4.21 -23.89 -33.86
N VAL A 135 2.99 -24.28 -33.56
CA VAL A 135 2.15 -25.06 -34.47
C VAL A 135 1.19 -24.10 -35.16
N HIS A 136 1.14 -24.13 -36.49
CA HIS A 136 0.20 -23.34 -37.28
C HIS A 136 -0.42 -24.21 -38.37
N PHE A 137 -1.62 -23.87 -38.82
CA PHE A 137 -2.30 -24.61 -39.88
C PHE A 137 -1.78 -24.17 -41.26
N ASP A 138 -1.30 -25.11 -42.06
CA ASP A 138 -0.93 -24.87 -43.46
C ASP A 138 -2.12 -25.23 -44.38
N ALA A 139 -2.81 -24.20 -44.88
CA ALA A 139 -3.97 -24.36 -45.75
C ALA A 139 -3.66 -25.03 -47.10
N ARG A 140 -2.41 -24.99 -47.59
CA ARG A 140 -2.03 -25.66 -48.84
C ARG A 140 -1.92 -27.17 -48.65
N LYS A 141 -1.49 -27.61 -47.47
CA LYS A 141 -1.28 -29.03 -47.13
C LYS A 141 -2.39 -29.62 -46.25
N GLY A 142 -3.36 -28.81 -45.84
CA GLY A 142 -4.51 -29.23 -45.04
C GLY A 142 -4.14 -29.83 -43.68
N ARG A 143 -3.00 -29.44 -43.09
CA ARG A 143 -2.51 -30.04 -41.83
C ARG A 143 -1.87 -29.02 -40.91
N MET A 144 -1.83 -29.36 -39.62
CA MET A 144 -1.02 -28.63 -38.63
C MET A 144 0.46 -28.86 -38.92
N GLN A 145 1.23 -27.78 -38.98
CA GLN A 145 2.67 -27.82 -39.18
C GLN A 145 3.38 -27.21 -37.97
N GLU A 146 4.30 -27.98 -37.42
CA GLU A 146 5.21 -27.53 -36.37
C GLU A 146 6.40 -26.79 -36.99
N GLN A 147 6.70 -25.60 -36.46
CA GLN A 147 7.86 -24.82 -36.83
C GLN A 147 8.54 -24.25 -35.58
N THR A 148 9.83 -24.53 -35.43
CA THR A 148 10.66 -23.90 -34.39
C THR A 148 11.02 -22.47 -34.82
N GLN A 149 10.66 -21.50 -33.99
CA GLN A 149 11.06 -20.10 -34.13
C GLN A 149 12.16 -19.77 -33.14
N HIS A 150 13.32 -19.33 -33.64
CA HIS A 150 14.39 -18.80 -32.81
C HIS A 150 14.21 -17.29 -32.62
N ARG A 151 14.35 -16.82 -31.37
CA ARG A 151 14.22 -15.42 -31.02
C ARG A 151 15.39 -15.00 -30.13
N ALA A 152 15.85 -13.78 -30.36
CA ALA A 152 16.81 -13.10 -29.53
C ALA A 152 16.18 -11.83 -28.97
N ALA A 153 16.43 -11.55 -27.69
CA ALA A 153 16.03 -10.31 -27.03
C ALA A 153 17.26 -9.67 -26.41
N LEU A 154 17.48 -8.39 -26.73
CA LEU A 154 18.53 -7.58 -26.13
C LEU A 154 17.89 -6.66 -25.10
N ALA A 155 18.44 -6.67 -23.88
CA ALA A 155 18.13 -5.73 -22.82
C ALA A 155 19.42 -5.10 -22.29
N PHE A 156 19.29 -3.95 -21.64
CA PHE A 156 20.39 -3.33 -20.91
C PHE A 156 20.03 -3.26 -19.42
N ASP A 157 20.97 -3.64 -18.57
CA ASP A 157 20.85 -3.52 -17.12
C ASP A 157 21.55 -2.24 -16.64
N TYR A 158 20.82 -1.40 -15.94
CA TYR A 158 21.32 -0.20 -15.29
C TYR A 158 21.21 -0.40 -13.77
N ALA A 159 22.30 -0.83 -13.15
CA ALA A 159 22.40 -1.03 -11.70
C ALA A 159 21.27 -1.89 -11.09
N GLY A 160 20.87 -2.97 -11.79
CA GLY A 160 19.83 -3.92 -11.40
C GLY A 160 18.50 -3.76 -12.13
N HIS A 161 18.31 -2.67 -12.88
CA HIS A 161 17.08 -2.42 -13.64
C HIS A 161 17.26 -2.78 -15.11
N LYS A 162 16.53 -3.81 -15.58
CA LYS A 162 16.55 -4.24 -16.99
C LYS A 162 15.56 -3.43 -17.82
N VAL A 163 16.04 -2.86 -18.92
CA VAL A 163 15.23 -2.10 -19.86
C VAL A 163 15.43 -2.59 -21.29
N PHE A 164 14.37 -2.49 -22.09
CA PHE A 164 14.34 -2.82 -23.51
C PHE A 164 13.22 -2.04 -24.20
N GLY A 165 13.37 -1.74 -25.49
CA GLY A 165 12.31 -1.10 -26.29
C GLY A 165 12.14 0.41 -26.05
N LYS A 166 10.91 0.90 -26.25
CA LYS A 166 10.54 2.32 -26.07
C LYS A 166 10.50 2.68 -24.57
N PRO A 167 10.77 3.94 -24.20
CA PRO A 167 10.90 4.33 -22.81
C PRO A 167 9.64 3.98 -22.02
N ALA A 168 9.78 3.08 -21.06
CA ALA A 168 8.93 3.09 -19.89
C ALA A 168 9.26 4.36 -19.07
N LYS A 169 8.32 4.78 -18.23
CA LYS A 169 8.45 5.89 -17.26
C LYS A 169 9.83 5.94 -16.58
N ASP A 170 10.20 7.11 -16.05
CA ASP A 170 11.46 7.36 -15.33
C ASP A 170 11.88 6.19 -14.43
N LEU A 171 13.15 5.80 -14.55
CA LEU A 171 13.74 4.70 -13.78
C LEU A 171 14.09 5.19 -12.38
N VAL A 172 13.24 4.84 -11.42
CA VAL A 172 13.44 5.19 -10.01
C VAL A 172 14.00 3.99 -9.25
N LYS A 173 15.16 4.19 -8.61
CA LYS A 173 15.78 3.22 -7.69
C LYS A 173 15.67 3.77 -6.27
N ARG A 174 15.08 3.00 -5.34
CA ARG A 174 15.17 3.30 -3.91
C ARG A 174 16.58 2.97 -3.43
N LEU A 175 17.24 3.94 -2.83
CA LEU A 175 18.60 3.79 -2.28
C LEU A 175 18.60 3.26 -0.84
N ASP A 176 17.42 3.03 -0.26
CA ASP A 176 17.24 2.77 1.17
C ASP A 176 17.51 1.32 1.61
N GLU A 177 17.90 0.42 0.70
CA GLU A 177 18.19 -0.98 1.03
C GLU A 177 19.55 -1.38 0.46
N GLN A 178 20.63 -0.98 1.14
CA GLN A 178 21.85 -1.78 1.14
C GLN A 178 21.60 -2.96 2.10
N THR A 179 21.36 -4.14 1.54
CA THR A 179 21.59 -5.42 2.24
C THR A 179 22.69 -6.16 1.51
#